data_AF-K5VSW7-F1
#
_entry.id   AF-K5VSW7-F1
#
_cell.length_a   1.000
_cell.length_b   1.000
_cell.length_c   1.000
_cell.angle_alpha   90.00
_cell.angle_beta   90.00
_cell.angle_gamma   90.00
#
_symmetry.space_group_name_H-M   'P 1'
#
loop_
_entity.id
_entity.type
_entity.pdbx_description
1 polymer ?
#
loop_
_entity_poly.entity_id
_entity_poly.type
_entity_poly.pdbx_seq_one_letter_code
_entity_poly.pdbx_strand_id
1 'polypeptide(L)'
;MASGFYSDMDFHLKLCLWLRSCCTKGAANYHSDEIAALLDIIEEELLVSGKGWAKVSSFHREWTKENSFHACADRSLEAKFKQLVKTTKPTGDAECSPVVEHAYTIDSLINEKVGTWNLDDEDIDDHVSGSEASDNSDKENNDEDDAPPSKRPHVMKPAPAQVHTVNLAPAKCMRMFVSAGLETLNRISASLDSTIQAARTSECAAASFQNVQFIHAIHDCWEPSPPCHCRDPHVQHTPQCHFQELYADGSHSFWGYLEDTPAIDPNHTLLSY
;
A
#
# COMPACT_ATOMS: atom_id res chain seq x y z
N MET A 1 -12.77 -35.74 6.15
CA MET A 1 -12.80 -34.76 5.04
C MET A 1 -13.50 -33.50 5.53
N ALA A 2 -12.75 -32.61 6.17
CA ALA A 2 -13.25 -31.30 6.61
C ALA A 2 -12.02 -30.44 6.92
N SER A 3 -11.41 -29.90 5.89
CA SER A 3 -10.23 -29.05 6.02
C SER A 3 -10.23 -28.01 4.90
N GLY A 4 -10.48 -26.74 5.21
CA GLY A 4 -10.07 -25.67 4.28
C GLY A 4 -10.85 -24.35 4.22
N PHE A 5 -11.75 -23.99 5.14
CA PHE A 5 -12.61 -22.79 4.96
C PHE A 5 -12.25 -21.55 5.81
N TYR A 6 -11.05 -21.44 6.38
CA TYR A 6 -10.75 -20.38 7.37
C TYR A 6 -9.66 -19.35 6.97
N SER A 7 -9.31 -19.22 5.69
CA SER A 7 -8.27 -18.28 5.24
C SER A 7 -8.79 -17.03 4.50
N ASP A 8 -10.11 -16.88 4.30
CA ASP A 8 -10.67 -15.80 3.46
C ASP A 8 -11.14 -14.57 4.26
N MET A 9 -11.37 -14.71 5.57
CA MET A 9 -11.92 -13.63 6.41
C MET A 9 -10.86 -12.66 6.97
N ASP A 10 -9.58 -13.04 6.98
CA ASP A 10 -8.51 -12.20 7.52
C ASP A 10 -8.04 -11.10 6.53
N PHE A 11 -8.39 -11.24 5.24
CA PHE A 11 -8.18 -10.19 4.24
C PHE A 11 -9.16 -9.03 4.40
N HIS A 12 -10.41 -9.32 4.77
CA HIS A 12 -11.45 -8.30 4.91
C HIS A 12 -11.21 -7.37 6.12
N LEU A 13 -10.74 -7.91 7.24
CA LEU A 13 -10.50 -7.13 8.47
C LEU A 13 -9.26 -6.21 8.39
N LYS A 14 -8.19 -6.65 7.71
CA LYS A 14 -7.02 -5.79 7.44
C LYS A 14 -7.30 -4.74 6.36
N LEU A 15 -8.20 -5.02 5.42
CA LEU A 15 -8.67 -4.08 4.42
C LEU A 15 -9.53 -2.97 5.05
N CYS A 16 -10.40 -3.31 6.01
CA CYS A 16 -11.25 -2.34 6.74
C CYS A 16 -10.47 -1.35 7.62
N LEU A 17 -9.34 -1.75 8.22
CA LEU A 17 -8.51 -0.86 9.04
C LEU A 17 -7.60 0.06 8.21
N TRP A 18 -7.29 -0.29 6.97
CA TRP A 18 -6.42 0.50 6.09
C TRP A 18 -7.17 1.48 5.16
N LEU A 19 -8.45 1.20 4.84
CA LEU A 19 -9.34 2.08 4.06
C LEU A 19 -9.73 3.41 4.76
N ARG A 20 -9.24 3.68 5.97
CA ARG A 20 -9.66 4.82 6.80
C ARG A 20 -8.92 6.14 6.52
N SER A 21 -8.00 6.17 5.55
CA SER A 21 -7.00 7.25 5.49
C SER A 21 -7.26 8.42 4.54
N CYS A 22 -8.20 8.40 3.58
CA CYS A 22 -8.27 9.54 2.62
C CYS A 22 -9.64 10.08 2.24
N CYS A 23 -10.74 9.52 2.75
CA CYS A 23 -12.00 10.26 2.81
C CYS A 23 -12.31 10.47 4.28
N THR A 24 -12.51 11.73 4.67
CA THR A 24 -12.90 12.18 6.02
C THR A 24 -13.69 11.12 6.78
N LYS A 25 -13.34 10.84 8.05
CA LYS A 25 -13.93 9.79 8.90
C LYS A 25 -15.45 9.63 8.66
N GLY A 26 -15.81 8.65 7.81
CA GLY A 26 -17.13 8.52 7.19
C GLY A 26 -17.03 8.25 5.68
N ALA A 27 -16.07 7.41 5.27
CA ALA A 27 -15.59 7.29 3.90
C ALA A 27 -16.72 7.06 2.88
N ALA A 28 -16.96 8.06 2.03
CA ALA A 28 -17.70 7.87 0.81
C ALA A 28 -16.99 6.80 -0.03
N ASN A 29 -17.75 5.81 -0.49
CA ASN A 29 -17.24 4.81 -1.42
C ASN A 29 -16.85 5.51 -2.72
N TYR A 30 -15.75 5.08 -3.35
CA TYR A 30 -15.39 5.51 -4.70
C TYR A 30 -16.57 5.29 -5.65
N HIS A 31 -16.93 6.32 -6.42
CA HIS A 31 -17.99 6.20 -7.41
C HIS A 31 -17.52 5.34 -8.59
N SER A 32 -18.44 4.69 -9.30
CA SER A 32 -18.07 3.89 -10.49
C SER A 32 -17.31 4.73 -11.52
N ASP A 33 -17.77 5.95 -11.73
CA ASP A 33 -17.23 6.87 -12.73
C ASP A 33 -15.85 7.39 -12.33
N GLU A 34 -15.62 7.60 -11.02
CA GLU A 34 -14.30 7.95 -10.48
C GLU A 34 -13.32 6.79 -10.67
N ILE A 35 -13.76 5.55 -10.47
CA ILE A 35 -12.91 4.37 -10.71
C ILE A 35 -12.60 4.22 -12.20
N ALA A 36 -13.57 4.41 -13.09
CA ALA A 36 -13.35 4.35 -14.53
C ALA A 36 -12.33 5.41 -14.98
N ALA A 37 -12.53 6.67 -14.57
CA ALA A 37 -11.58 7.75 -14.89
C ALA A 37 -10.18 7.51 -14.31
N LEU A 38 -10.09 6.92 -13.10
CA LEU A 38 -8.81 6.52 -12.53
C LEU A 38 -8.10 5.47 -13.40
N LEU A 39 -8.83 4.48 -13.91
CA LEU A 39 -8.25 3.44 -14.78
C LEU A 39 -7.79 4.03 -16.12
N ASP A 40 -8.59 4.92 -16.73
CA ASP A 40 -8.22 5.60 -17.98
C ASP A 40 -6.91 6.39 -17.83
N ILE A 41 -6.76 7.15 -16.74
CA ILE A 41 -5.54 7.93 -16.46
C ILE A 41 -4.32 7.02 -16.24
N ILE A 42 -4.50 5.88 -15.57
CA ILE A 42 -3.39 4.92 -15.33
C ILE A 42 -3.00 4.23 -16.64
N GLU A 43 -3.98 3.90 -17.49
CA GLU A 43 -3.76 3.31 -18.81
C GLU A 43 -2.99 4.27 -19.72
N GLU A 44 -3.28 5.56 -19.68
CA GLU A 44 -2.56 6.57 -20.48
C GLU A 44 -1.10 6.75 -20.02
N GLU A 45 -0.85 6.86 -18.72
CA GLU A 45 0.50 7.13 -18.21
C GLU A 45 1.37 5.85 -18.10
N LEU A 46 0.77 4.65 -18.02
CA LEU A 46 1.42 3.34 -17.81
C LEU A 46 2.56 3.41 -16.78
N LEU A 47 2.18 3.48 -15.51
CA LEU A 47 3.08 3.74 -14.38
C LEU A 47 4.16 2.66 -14.21
N VAL A 48 5.34 2.88 -14.80
CA VAL A 48 6.50 1.98 -14.63
C VAL A 48 7.11 2.10 -13.22
N SER A 49 6.92 3.24 -12.54
CA SER A 49 7.62 3.55 -11.28
C SER A 49 6.74 4.26 -10.26
N GLY A 50 7.13 4.21 -8.98
CA GLY A 50 6.43 4.86 -7.86
C GLY A 50 6.29 6.38 -8.02
N LYS A 51 7.10 7.03 -8.87
CA LYS A 51 6.95 8.45 -9.24
C LYS A 51 5.72 8.72 -10.12
N GLY A 52 5.19 7.71 -10.82
CA GLY A 52 4.03 7.84 -11.70
C GLY A 52 2.76 8.24 -10.94
N TRP A 53 2.60 7.80 -9.68
CA TRP A 53 1.40 8.11 -8.90
C TRP A 53 1.18 9.59 -8.64
N ALA A 54 2.24 10.41 -8.62
CA ALA A 54 2.11 11.86 -8.49
C ALA A 54 1.52 12.52 -9.75
N LYS A 55 1.77 11.95 -10.94
CA LYS A 55 1.14 12.42 -12.18
C LYS A 55 -0.32 12.01 -12.24
N VAL A 56 -0.61 10.74 -11.94
CA VAL A 56 -2.00 10.24 -11.87
C VAL A 56 -2.83 11.05 -10.91
N SER A 57 -2.30 11.38 -9.73
CA SER A 57 -3.02 12.21 -8.78
C SER A 57 -3.23 13.64 -9.26
N SER A 58 -2.30 14.22 -10.04
CA SER A 58 -2.49 15.53 -10.67
C SER A 58 -3.64 15.51 -11.68
N PHE A 59 -3.62 14.57 -12.63
CA PHE A 59 -4.68 14.42 -13.64
C PHE A 59 -6.03 14.09 -13.00
N HIS A 60 -6.04 13.21 -11.99
CA HIS A 60 -7.25 12.87 -11.25
C HIS A 60 -7.82 14.08 -10.49
N ARG A 61 -6.96 14.94 -9.91
CA ARG A 61 -7.42 16.18 -9.24
C ARG A 61 -8.06 17.14 -10.23
N GLU A 62 -7.51 17.28 -11.42
CA GLU A 62 -8.10 18.10 -12.49
C GLU A 62 -9.46 17.54 -12.91
N TRP A 63 -9.54 16.23 -13.15
CA TRP A 63 -10.79 15.55 -13.50
C TRP A 63 -11.86 15.66 -12.41
N THR A 64 -11.48 15.46 -11.13
CA THR A 64 -12.43 15.58 -10.00
C THR A 64 -12.94 17.01 -9.81
N LYS A 65 -12.13 18.03 -10.10
CA LYS A 65 -12.56 19.43 -10.03
C LYS A 65 -13.66 19.73 -11.05
N GLU A 66 -13.54 19.19 -12.26
CA GLU A 66 -14.56 19.34 -13.31
C GLU A 66 -15.86 18.61 -12.94
N ASN A 67 -15.73 17.41 -12.36
CA ASN A 67 -16.87 16.55 -12.04
C ASN A 67 -17.43 16.75 -10.61
N SER A 68 -16.96 17.75 -9.87
CA SER A 68 -17.36 18.05 -8.48
C SER A 68 -17.15 16.91 -7.47
N PHE A 69 -16.16 16.05 -7.71
CA PHE A 69 -15.74 15.00 -6.77
C PHE A 69 -14.67 15.49 -5.78
N HIS A 70 -14.47 14.72 -4.70
CA HIS A 70 -13.44 15.04 -3.72
C HIS A 70 -12.04 14.65 -4.20
N ALA A 71 -11.06 15.51 -3.93
CA ALA A 71 -9.67 15.22 -4.25
C ALA A 71 -9.11 14.13 -3.31
N CYS A 72 -8.70 13.00 -3.90
CA CYS A 72 -8.04 11.90 -3.21
C CYS A 72 -6.51 12.11 -3.11
N ALA A 73 -5.86 11.42 -2.16
CA ALA A 73 -4.41 11.44 -2.04
C ALA A 73 -3.75 10.35 -2.92
N ASP A 74 -2.52 10.56 -3.34
CA ASP A 74 -1.78 9.66 -4.24
C ASP A 74 -1.78 8.21 -3.72
N ARG A 75 -1.57 8.06 -2.40
CA ARG A 75 -1.57 6.75 -1.72
C ARG A 75 -2.92 6.05 -1.76
N SER A 76 -4.03 6.79 -1.74
CA SER A 76 -5.36 6.17 -1.77
C SER A 76 -5.77 5.75 -3.18
N LEU A 77 -5.30 6.46 -4.21
CA LEU A 77 -5.45 6.03 -5.60
C LEU A 77 -4.64 4.76 -5.86
N GLU A 78 -3.37 4.74 -5.44
CA GLU A 78 -2.51 3.55 -5.51
C GLU A 78 -3.13 2.35 -4.79
N ALA A 79 -3.64 2.58 -3.58
CA ALA A 79 -4.35 1.60 -2.77
C ALA A 79 -5.53 0.99 -3.51
N LYS A 80 -6.37 1.85 -4.09
CA LYS A 80 -7.61 1.46 -4.75
C LYS A 80 -7.32 0.63 -6.01
N PHE A 81 -6.36 1.07 -6.83
CA PHE A 81 -5.93 0.29 -8.00
C PHE A 81 -5.40 -1.09 -7.61
N LYS A 82 -4.49 -1.15 -6.62
CA LYS A 82 -3.97 -2.43 -6.12
C LYS A 82 -5.05 -3.33 -5.55
N GLN A 83 -6.09 -2.76 -4.93
CA GLN A 83 -7.24 -3.52 -4.47
C GLN A 83 -8.02 -4.12 -5.64
N LEU A 84 -8.26 -3.37 -6.71
CA LEU A 84 -8.95 -3.86 -7.92
C LEU A 84 -8.18 -5.03 -8.55
N VAL A 85 -6.87 -4.88 -8.76
CA VAL A 85 -6.00 -5.94 -9.31
C VAL A 85 -5.95 -7.18 -8.40
N LYS A 86 -6.06 -7.00 -7.08
CA LYS A 86 -6.06 -8.13 -6.12
C LYS A 86 -7.44 -8.75 -5.92
N THR A 87 -8.50 -8.15 -6.46
CA THR A 87 -9.86 -8.68 -6.30
C THR A 87 -9.94 -9.99 -7.08
N THR A 88 -9.94 -11.11 -6.36
CA THR A 88 -10.00 -12.43 -6.94
C THR A 88 -11.32 -12.59 -7.69
N LYS A 89 -11.28 -13.32 -8.82
CA LYS A 89 -12.50 -13.73 -9.50
C LYS A 89 -13.39 -14.46 -8.47
N PRO A 90 -14.67 -14.07 -8.33
CA PRO A 90 -15.58 -14.76 -7.42
C PRO A 90 -15.56 -16.26 -7.74
N THR A 91 -15.50 -17.10 -6.70
CA THR A 91 -15.42 -18.55 -6.86
C THR A 91 -16.69 -19.08 -7.55
N GLY A 92 -16.64 -19.31 -8.86
CA GLY A 92 -17.74 -19.85 -9.68
C GLY A 92 -17.75 -19.28 -11.11
N ASP A 93 -18.77 -19.64 -11.90
CA ASP A 93 -19.03 -19.10 -13.26
C ASP A 93 -19.63 -17.69 -13.24
N ALA A 94 -19.26 -16.87 -12.24
CA ALA A 94 -19.74 -15.50 -12.14
C ALA A 94 -18.91 -14.59 -13.05
N GLU A 95 -19.61 -13.82 -13.90
CA GLU A 95 -19.03 -12.85 -14.80
C GLU A 95 -18.22 -11.81 -14.02
N CYS A 96 -16.99 -11.54 -14.46
CA CYS A 96 -16.13 -10.55 -13.83
C CYS A 96 -16.67 -9.15 -14.12
N SER A 97 -16.63 -8.24 -13.13
CA SER A 97 -17.03 -6.86 -13.38
C SER A 97 -16.09 -6.23 -14.42
N PRO A 98 -16.61 -5.49 -15.42
CA PRO A 98 -15.80 -4.91 -16.49
C PRO A 98 -14.68 -3.99 -15.96
N VAL A 99 -14.91 -3.35 -14.82
CA VAL A 99 -13.91 -2.49 -14.13
C VAL A 99 -12.73 -3.31 -13.62
N VAL A 100 -12.97 -4.52 -13.13
CA VAL A 100 -11.93 -5.41 -12.63
C VAL A 100 -11.14 -6.00 -13.80
N GLU A 101 -11.83 -6.36 -14.89
CA GLU A 101 -11.18 -6.80 -16.13
C GLU A 101 -10.26 -5.73 -16.71
N HIS A 102 -10.73 -4.48 -16.78
CA HIS A 102 -9.92 -3.35 -17.24
C HIS A 102 -8.69 -3.12 -16.36
N ALA A 103 -8.82 -3.21 -15.04
CA ALA A 103 -7.68 -3.13 -14.12
C ALA A 103 -6.65 -4.25 -14.35
N TYR A 104 -7.09 -5.48 -14.67
CA TYR A 104 -6.18 -6.57 -15.02
C TYR A 104 -5.46 -6.33 -16.35
N THR A 105 -6.16 -5.79 -17.35
CA THR A 105 -5.55 -5.39 -18.63
C THR A 105 -4.44 -4.36 -18.40
N ILE A 106 -4.70 -3.33 -17.61
CA ILE A 106 -3.73 -2.29 -17.26
C ILE A 106 -2.53 -2.89 -16.50
N ASP A 107 -2.76 -3.77 -15.51
CA ASP A 107 -1.68 -4.43 -14.78
C ASP A 107 -0.79 -5.28 -15.71
N SER A 108 -1.40 -5.96 -16.69
CA SER A 108 -0.67 -6.69 -17.73
C SER A 108 0.18 -5.76 -18.59
N LEU A 109 -0.35 -4.61 -19.02
CA LEU A 109 0.40 -3.62 -19.81
C LEU A 109 1.56 -3.01 -19.01
N ILE A 110 1.35 -2.72 -17.72
CA ILE A 110 2.41 -2.24 -16.83
C ILE A 110 3.49 -3.31 -16.70
N ASN A 111 3.12 -4.57 -16.44
CA ASN A 111 4.07 -5.67 -16.30
C ASN A 111 4.81 -5.98 -17.61
N GLU A 112 4.15 -5.87 -18.77
CA GLU A 112 4.79 -6.02 -20.08
C GLU A 112 5.85 -4.94 -20.31
N LYS A 113 5.51 -3.67 -20.03
CA LYS A 113 6.42 -2.53 -20.16
C LYS A 113 7.59 -2.59 -19.17
N VAL A 114 7.34 -3.04 -17.95
CA VAL A 114 8.39 -3.24 -16.93
C VAL A 114 9.25 -4.46 -17.27
N GLY A 115 8.67 -5.53 -17.81
CA GLY A 115 9.36 -6.75 -18.21
C GLY A 115 10.25 -6.55 -19.44
N THR A 116 9.88 -5.66 -20.36
CA THR A 116 10.74 -5.29 -21.51
C THR A 116 11.92 -4.42 -21.12
N TRP A 117 11.90 -3.80 -19.94
CA TRP A 117 13.05 -3.05 -19.40
C TRP A 117 14.13 -3.95 -18.78
N ASN A 118 14.00 -5.27 -18.94
CA ASN A 118 14.92 -6.24 -18.36
C ASN A 118 16.10 -6.51 -19.32
N LEU A 119 17.22 -5.85 -19.01
CA LEU A 119 18.60 -6.28 -19.24
C LEU A 119 19.14 -6.17 -20.68
N ASP A 120 19.42 -4.92 -21.10
CA ASP A 120 20.49 -4.68 -22.08
C ASP A 120 21.84 -4.80 -21.33
N ASP A 121 22.16 -6.02 -20.88
CA ASP A 121 23.41 -6.38 -20.17
C ASP A 121 24.57 -6.60 -21.17
N GLU A 122 24.54 -5.97 -22.34
CA GLU A 122 25.55 -6.16 -23.41
C GLU A 122 26.93 -5.55 -23.08
N ASP A 123 27.13 -4.97 -21.89
CA ASP A 123 28.37 -4.26 -21.52
C ASP A 123 29.06 -4.80 -20.24
N ILE A 124 28.84 -6.07 -19.89
CA ILE A 124 29.76 -6.79 -19.00
C ILE A 124 30.87 -7.38 -19.87
N ASP A 125 31.84 -6.53 -20.19
CA ASP A 125 33.12 -6.90 -20.79
C ASP A 125 33.82 -7.92 -19.88
N ASP A 126 33.84 -9.17 -20.33
CA ASP A 126 34.48 -10.32 -19.70
C ASP A 126 36.01 -10.19 -19.85
N HIS A 127 36.59 -9.11 -19.30
CA HIS A 127 38.03 -8.91 -19.32
C HIS A 127 38.68 -9.79 -18.26
N VAL A 128 38.82 -11.07 -18.61
CA VAL A 128 39.78 -12.02 -18.07
C VAL A 128 41.12 -11.34 -17.79
N SER A 129 41.41 -11.05 -16.52
CA SER A 129 42.77 -10.92 -16.03
C SER A 129 43.07 -12.16 -15.19
N GLY A 130 43.80 -13.08 -15.80
CA GLY A 130 44.14 -14.38 -15.24
C GLY A 130 44.86 -14.28 -13.90
N SER A 131 44.47 -15.17 -12.98
CA SER A 131 45.33 -15.65 -11.89
C SER A 131 45.01 -17.13 -11.67
N GLU A 132 45.83 -17.93 -12.33
CA GLU A 132 46.22 -19.33 -12.12
C GLU A 132 45.68 -20.15 -10.92
N ALA A 133 45.21 -21.34 -11.29
CA ALA A 133 45.42 -22.66 -10.70
C ALA A 133 44.93 -22.97 -9.26
N SER A 134 43.87 -23.79 -9.18
CA SER A 134 43.93 -24.97 -8.31
C SER A 134 43.11 -26.11 -8.90
N ASP A 135 43.84 -27.08 -9.42
CA ASP A 135 43.45 -28.46 -9.68
C ASP A 135 42.87 -29.11 -8.43
N ASN A 136 41.71 -29.76 -8.57
CA ASN A 136 41.38 -30.97 -7.82
C ASN A 136 40.25 -31.74 -8.51
N SER A 137 40.67 -32.61 -9.43
CA SER A 137 40.23 -34.00 -9.58
C SER A 137 38.89 -34.44 -8.94
N ASP A 138 37.97 -34.79 -9.84
CA ASP A 138 37.37 -36.13 -9.99
C ASP A 138 36.48 -36.70 -8.86
N LYS A 139 35.17 -36.80 -9.15
CA LYS A 139 34.38 -38.02 -8.87
C LYS A 139 33.04 -38.02 -9.60
N GLU A 140 32.93 -38.98 -10.52
CA GLU A 140 31.72 -39.39 -11.21
C GLU A 140 30.66 -40.06 -10.30
N ASN A 141 29.42 -40.03 -10.82
CA ASN A 141 28.30 -40.97 -10.63
C ASN A 141 27.46 -40.88 -9.33
N ASN A 142 26.19 -40.48 -9.45
CA ASN A 142 25.08 -41.44 -9.61
C ASN A 142 23.74 -40.75 -9.89
N ASP A 143 23.06 -41.33 -10.88
CA ASP A 143 21.64 -41.51 -11.17
C ASP A 143 20.53 -40.82 -10.35
N GLU A 144 19.61 -40.25 -11.14
CA GLU A 144 18.14 -40.40 -11.09
C GLU A 144 17.46 -40.50 -9.71
N ASP A 145 16.72 -39.45 -9.34
CA ASP A 145 15.34 -39.64 -8.86
C ASP A 145 14.49 -38.36 -8.91
N ASP A 146 13.21 -38.63 -9.08
CA ASP A 146 12.06 -37.82 -9.49
C ASP A 146 11.54 -36.81 -8.41
N ALA A 147 10.77 -35.81 -8.87
CA ALA A 147 9.79 -34.94 -8.17
C ALA A 147 10.17 -33.51 -7.61
N PRO A 148 9.29 -32.48 -7.82
CA PRO A 148 9.48 -31.07 -7.41
C PRO A 148 8.63 -30.65 -6.17
N PRO A 149 8.48 -29.35 -5.81
CA PRO A 149 9.46 -28.35 -5.37
C PRO A 149 9.04 -27.68 -4.01
N SER A 150 9.92 -26.97 -3.28
CA SER A 150 9.43 -26.07 -2.20
C SER A 150 10.38 -24.98 -1.69
N LYS A 151 9.86 -23.74 -1.77
CA LYS A 151 9.92 -22.63 -0.78
C LYS A 151 11.16 -21.72 -0.73
N ARG A 152 10.99 -20.60 -1.45
CA ARG A 152 11.32 -19.18 -1.14
C ARG A 152 12.06 -18.89 0.19
N PRO A 153 13.13 -18.07 0.17
CA PRO A 153 13.61 -17.37 1.36
C PRO A 153 12.78 -16.11 1.65
N HIS A 154 12.32 -16.01 2.89
CA HIS A 154 11.62 -14.86 3.44
C HIS A 154 12.64 -13.74 3.76
N VAL A 155 12.55 -12.60 3.06
CA VAL A 155 13.25 -11.37 3.43
C VAL A 155 12.58 -10.80 4.69
N MET A 156 13.34 -10.65 5.78
CA MET A 156 12.91 -9.92 6.97
C MET A 156 13.24 -8.43 6.80
N LYS A 157 12.22 -7.58 6.97
CA LYS A 157 12.37 -6.14 7.24
C LYS A 157 12.93 -5.93 8.67
N PRO A 158 13.83 -4.97 8.89
CA PRO A 158 14.15 -4.47 10.22
C PRO A 158 13.26 -3.26 10.59
N ALA A 159 12.94 -3.13 11.88
CA ALA A 159 12.37 -1.94 12.49
C ALA A 159 12.94 -1.80 13.93
N PRO A 160 12.86 -0.63 14.58
CA PRO A 160 13.98 0.28 14.83
C PRO A 160 14.55 0.18 16.26
N ALA A 161 15.83 0.52 16.43
CA ALA A 161 16.44 0.70 17.75
C ALA A 161 16.52 2.18 18.13
N GLN A 162 16.06 2.48 19.33
CA GLN A 162 16.13 3.77 19.99
C GLN A 162 17.55 4.02 20.57
N VAL A 163 18.02 5.25 20.34
CA VAL A 163 18.58 6.23 21.29
C VAL A 163 19.31 5.73 22.57
N HIS A 164 20.59 6.14 22.64
CA HIS A 164 21.47 6.43 23.79
C HIS A 164 21.85 5.30 24.76
N THR A 165 23.17 5.04 24.88
CA THR A 165 23.97 5.34 26.08
C THR A 165 25.48 5.23 25.76
N VAL A 166 26.24 6.07 26.44
CA VAL A 166 27.67 6.44 26.32
C VAL A 166 28.72 5.34 26.12
N ASN A 167 29.73 5.73 25.33
CA ASN A 167 30.99 5.07 25.02
C ASN A 167 31.81 4.65 26.25
N LEU A 168 32.21 3.37 26.29
CA LEU A 168 33.42 2.88 26.95
C LEU A 168 34.06 1.83 26.03
N ALA A 169 35.38 1.98 25.82
CA ALA A 169 36.18 1.30 24.79
C ALA A 169 36.17 -0.24 24.87
N PRO A 170 36.23 -0.98 23.74
CA PRO A 170 36.32 -2.42 23.77
C PRO A 170 37.77 -2.90 23.86
N ALA A 171 38.06 -3.69 24.89
CA ALA A 171 39.21 -4.58 24.90
C ALA A 171 39.04 -5.66 23.81
N LYS A 172 40.13 -5.98 23.11
CA LYS A 172 40.19 -6.99 22.05
C LYS A 172 39.80 -8.37 22.58
N CYS A 173 38.55 -8.78 22.34
CA CYS A 173 38.09 -10.14 22.61
C CYS A 173 38.41 -11.02 21.40
N MET A 174 39.23 -12.06 21.59
CA MET A 174 39.47 -13.09 20.60
C MET A 174 38.14 -13.82 20.31
N ARG A 175 37.63 -13.69 19.09
CA ARG A 175 36.47 -14.49 18.64
C ARG A 175 36.94 -15.93 18.45
N MET A 176 36.78 -16.73 19.49
CA MET A 176 36.63 -18.17 19.35
C MET A 176 35.45 -18.41 18.40
N PHE A 177 35.70 -19.11 17.30
CA PHE A 177 34.68 -19.57 16.37
C PHE A 177 33.88 -20.67 17.07
N VAL A 178 32.97 -20.28 17.97
CA VAL A 178 32.08 -21.24 18.64
C VAL A 178 30.99 -21.63 17.63
N SER A 179 31.01 -22.90 17.28
CA SER A 179 30.04 -23.66 16.49
C SER A 179 28.66 -23.01 16.37
N ALA A 180 28.35 -22.48 15.18
CA ALA A 180 27.02 -21.96 14.82
C ALA A 180 25.90 -23.02 15.01
N GLY A 181 26.25 -24.31 15.06
CA GLY A 181 25.30 -25.40 15.32
C GLY A 181 24.88 -25.53 16.79
N LEU A 182 25.65 -24.99 17.75
CA LEU A 182 25.28 -25.09 19.17
C LEU A 182 24.25 -24.02 19.57
N GLU A 183 24.33 -22.84 18.95
CA GLU A 183 23.37 -21.73 19.11
C GLU A 183 21.96 -22.13 18.63
N THR A 184 21.85 -22.85 17.51
CA THR A 184 20.56 -23.31 16.98
C THR A 184 19.93 -24.35 17.90
N LEU A 185 20.71 -25.30 18.43
CA LEU A 185 20.22 -26.28 19.39
C LEU A 185 19.78 -25.64 20.72
N ASN A 186 20.52 -24.65 21.22
CA ASN A 186 20.10 -23.89 22.40
C ASN A 186 18.79 -23.11 22.16
N ARG A 187 18.59 -22.54 20.96
CA ARG A 187 17.32 -21.90 20.58
C ARG A 187 16.16 -22.89 20.53
N ILE A 188 16.38 -24.09 19.98
CA ILE A 188 15.34 -25.13 19.93
C ILE A 188 15.01 -25.62 21.34
N SER A 189 16.03 -25.87 22.18
CA SER A 189 15.85 -26.28 23.57
C SER A 189 15.08 -25.24 24.38
N ALA A 190 15.41 -23.95 24.25
CA ALA A 190 14.68 -22.86 24.90
C ALA A 190 13.24 -22.70 24.38
N SER A 191 12.96 -23.12 23.15
CA SER A 191 11.59 -23.09 22.59
C SER A 191 10.70 -24.23 23.09
N LEU A 192 11.29 -25.33 23.55
CA LEU A 192 10.59 -26.54 24.04
C LEU A 192 10.52 -26.63 25.57
N ASP A 193 11.11 -25.68 26.30
CA ASP A 193 10.98 -25.61 27.76
C ASP A 193 9.53 -25.29 28.15
N SER A 194 8.89 -26.22 28.86
CA SER A 194 7.49 -26.10 29.29
C SER A 194 7.25 -24.91 30.22
N THR A 195 8.27 -24.48 30.97
CA THR A 195 8.21 -23.32 31.87
C THR A 195 8.11 -22.02 31.09
N ILE A 196 8.91 -21.89 30.01
CA ILE A 196 8.88 -20.73 29.12
C ILE A 196 7.56 -20.68 28.35
N GLN A 197 7.04 -21.84 27.94
CA GLN A 197 5.77 -21.91 27.24
C GLN A 197 4.59 -21.54 28.15
N ALA A 198 4.59 -21.98 29.42
CA ALA A 198 3.59 -21.61 30.42
C ALA A 198 3.61 -20.10 30.74
N ALA A 199 4.80 -19.49 30.82
CA ALA A 199 4.92 -18.04 31.00
C ALA A 199 4.30 -17.27 29.83
N ARG A 200 4.62 -17.65 28.58
CA ARG A 200 4.05 -17.01 27.38
C ARG A 200 2.54 -17.17 27.28
N THR A 201 1.98 -18.35 27.59
CA THR A 201 0.53 -18.54 27.55
C THR A 201 -0.18 -17.71 28.62
N SER A 202 0.43 -17.54 29.80
CA SER A 202 -0.11 -16.67 30.85
C SER A 202 -0.11 -15.18 30.44
N GLU A 203 0.93 -14.71 29.75
CA GLU A 203 1.02 -13.34 29.21
C GLU A 203 -0.01 -13.12 28.10
N CYS A 204 -0.17 -14.07 27.18
CA CYS A 204 -1.21 -14.00 26.15
C CYS A 204 -2.62 -14.00 26.76
N ALA A 205 -2.87 -14.78 27.81
CA ALA A 205 -4.15 -14.79 28.52
C ALA A 205 -4.42 -13.41 29.18
N ALA A 206 -3.43 -12.84 29.87
CA ALA A 206 -3.52 -11.54 30.51
C ALA A 206 -3.75 -10.40 29.49
N ALA A 207 -3.05 -10.42 28.34
CA ALA A 207 -3.24 -9.46 27.26
C ALA A 207 -4.63 -9.59 26.61
N SER A 208 -5.18 -10.81 26.50
CA SER A 208 -6.53 -11.00 25.97
C SER A 208 -7.60 -10.38 26.88
N PHE A 209 -7.42 -10.45 28.20
CA PHE A 209 -8.34 -9.83 29.16
C PHE A 209 -8.39 -8.30 29.02
N GLN A 210 -7.26 -7.66 28.77
CA GLN A 210 -7.23 -6.21 28.55
C GLN A 210 -7.93 -5.80 27.24
N ASN A 211 -7.75 -6.59 26.17
CA ASN A 211 -8.45 -6.34 24.91
C ASN A 211 -9.97 -6.51 25.02
N VAL A 212 -10.45 -7.50 25.78
CA VAL A 212 -11.90 -7.69 26.01
C VAL A 212 -12.49 -6.52 26.81
N GLN A 213 -11.78 -6.02 27.82
CA GLN A 213 -12.24 -4.83 28.55
C GLN A 213 -12.31 -3.58 27.68
N PHE A 214 -11.35 -3.41 26.76
CA PHE A 214 -11.36 -2.29 25.82
C PHE A 214 -12.53 -2.36 24.82
N ILE A 215 -12.84 -3.55 24.30
CA ILE A 215 -13.99 -3.75 23.41
C ILE A 215 -15.31 -3.47 24.14
N HIS A 216 -15.44 -3.90 25.40
CA HIS A 216 -16.64 -3.65 26.19
C HIS A 216 -16.84 -2.15 26.47
N ALA A 217 -15.76 -1.42 26.80
CA ALA A 217 -15.82 0.03 27.02
C ALA A 217 -16.21 0.82 25.76
N ILE A 218 -15.85 0.34 24.56
CA ILE A 218 -16.27 0.96 23.29
C ILE A 218 -17.77 0.72 23.04
N HIS A 219 -18.30 -0.45 23.37
CA HIS A 219 -19.71 -0.76 23.18
C HIS A 219 -20.61 0.09 24.10
N ASP A 220 -20.18 0.36 25.33
CA ASP A 220 -20.94 1.20 26.27
C ASP A 220 -20.88 2.70 25.91
N CYS A 221 -19.91 3.13 25.10
CA CYS A 221 -19.84 4.50 24.57
C CYS A 221 -20.67 4.70 23.29
N TRP A 222 -21.19 3.63 22.70
CA TRP A 222 -22.13 3.68 21.56
C TRP A 222 -23.56 3.57 22.07
N GLU A 223 -23.93 4.41 23.04
CA GLU A 223 -25.34 4.62 23.33
C GLU A 223 -25.93 5.40 22.13
N PRO A 224 -26.95 4.86 21.44
CA PRO A 224 -27.63 5.60 20.38
C PRO A 224 -28.16 6.88 20.99
N SER A 225 -27.71 8.03 20.47
CA SER A 225 -28.18 9.33 20.93
C SER A 225 -29.71 9.31 21.01
N PRO A 226 -30.31 9.78 22.12
CA PRO A 226 -31.75 9.76 22.27
C PRO A 226 -32.39 10.43 21.04
N PRO A 227 -33.46 9.86 20.48
CA PRO A 227 -34.09 10.39 19.29
C PRO A 227 -34.45 11.86 19.55
N CYS A 228 -33.79 12.76 18.83
CA CYS A 228 -34.15 14.16 18.79
C CYS A 228 -35.63 14.23 18.38
N HIS A 229 -36.49 14.54 19.34
CA HIS A 229 -37.87 14.94 19.11
C HIS A 229 -37.86 16.26 18.35
N CYS A 230 -37.68 16.18 17.03
CA CYS A 230 -37.94 17.28 16.12
C CYS A 230 -39.45 17.48 16.10
N ARG A 231 -39.85 18.46 16.90
CA ARG A 231 -41.18 19.07 17.02
C ARG A 231 -41.72 19.47 15.65
N ASP A 232 -43.02 19.27 15.49
CA ASP A 232 -43.91 19.54 14.33
C ASP A 232 -43.48 20.60 13.30
N PRO A 233 -43.71 20.33 11.99
CA PRO A 233 -43.59 21.32 10.93
C PRO A 233 -44.91 22.10 10.79
N HIS A 234 -45.08 23.20 11.52
CA HIS A 234 -46.08 24.19 11.11
C HIS A 234 -45.80 25.62 11.61
N VAL A 235 -44.62 26.16 11.27
CA VAL A 235 -44.45 27.62 11.26
C VAL A 235 -43.62 28.02 10.04
N GLN A 236 -44.29 28.65 9.07
CA GLN A 236 -43.64 29.44 8.04
C GLN A 236 -42.99 30.65 8.70
N HIS A 237 -41.69 30.58 8.95
CA HIS A 237 -40.89 31.77 9.20
C HIS A 237 -39.58 31.60 8.44
N THR A 238 -39.42 32.41 7.40
CA THR A 238 -38.14 32.68 6.76
C THR A 238 -37.23 33.40 7.77
N PRO A 239 -36.02 32.91 8.06
CA PRO A 239 -34.97 33.74 8.56
C PRO A 239 -34.10 34.16 7.37
N GLN A 240 -34.15 35.46 7.11
CA GLN A 240 -33.18 36.20 6.33
C GLN A 240 -31.79 35.96 6.96
N CYS A 241 -31.03 35.04 6.38
CA CYS A 241 -29.63 34.83 6.74
C CYS A 241 -28.85 36.08 6.32
N HIS A 242 -28.67 36.98 7.28
CA HIS A 242 -27.74 38.09 7.19
C HIS A 242 -26.33 37.48 7.21
N PHE A 243 -25.75 37.30 6.02
CA PHE A 243 -24.37 36.91 5.82
C PHE A 243 -23.51 38.09 6.28
N GLN A 244 -23.07 38.04 7.53
CA GLN A 244 -22.16 39.02 8.09
C GLN A 244 -20.75 38.63 7.66
N GLU A 245 -20.26 39.29 6.61
CA GLU A 245 -18.85 39.30 6.22
C GLU A 245 -17.99 39.72 7.41
N LEU A 246 -17.32 38.74 8.02
CA LEU A 246 -16.15 38.99 8.85
C LEU A 246 -14.91 38.83 7.98
N TYR A 247 -14.51 39.93 7.33
CA TYR A 247 -13.13 40.09 6.85
C TYR A 247 -12.24 40.28 8.08
N ALA A 248 -11.55 39.21 8.47
CA ALA A 248 -10.34 39.33 9.27
C ALA A 248 -9.15 39.45 8.31
N ASP A 249 -8.74 40.71 8.11
CA ASP A 249 -7.35 41.18 8.21
C ASP A 249 -6.24 40.14 7.95
N GLY A 250 -5.47 40.40 6.89
CA GLY A 250 -4.03 40.42 7.05
C GLY A 250 -3.25 39.18 6.64
N SER A 251 -3.16 38.91 5.34
CA SER A 251 -1.86 38.49 4.82
C SER A 251 -1.69 38.86 3.35
N HIS A 252 -0.86 39.88 3.18
CA HIS A 252 -0.30 40.35 1.94
C HIS A 252 0.69 39.28 1.44
N SER A 253 0.33 38.52 0.42
CA SER A 253 1.32 37.79 -0.38
C SER A 253 0.84 37.67 -1.82
N PHE A 254 1.36 38.59 -2.62
CA PHE A 254 2.16 38.22 -3.79
C PHE A 254 1.43 37.39 -4.86
N TRP A 255 0.42 37.99 -5.49
CA TRP A 255 0.04 37.59 -6.85
C TRP A 255 1.00 38.26 -7.83
N GLY A 256 2.05 37.52 -8.17
CA GLY A 256 2.91 37.84 -9.29
C GLY A 256 2.07 37.94 -10.56
N TYR A 257 2.31 39.03 -11.29
CA TYR A 257 1.94 39.28 -12.67
C TYR A 257 1.91 37.98 -13.48
N LEU A 258 0.71 37.56 -13.89
CA LEU A 258 0.53 36.62 -14.98
C LEU A 258 0.69 37.44 -16.25
N GLU A 259 1.80 37.22 -16.96
CA GLU A 259 2.10 37.84 -18.23
C GLU A 259 0.95 37.62 -19.21
N ASP A 260 0.43 38.73 -19.76
CA ASP A 260 -0.51 38.76 -20.87
C ASP A 260 0.04 37.92 -22.03
N THR A 261 -0.53 36.73 -22.24
CA THR A 261 -0.36 35.99 -23.49
C THR A 261 -1.24 36.65 -24.55
N PRO A 262 -0.67 37.17 -25.65
CA PRO A 262 -1.48 37.75 -26.71
C PRO A 262 -2.34 36.68 -27.38
N ALA A 263 -3.62 36.98 -27.53
CA ALA A 263 -4.60 36.17 -28.24
C ALA A 263 -4.09 35.83 -29.65
N ILE A 264 -3.92 34.54 -29.92
CA ILE A 264 -3.62 34.02 -31.25
C ILE A 264 -4.92 34.12 -32.08
N ASP A 265 -4.91 35.01 -33.06
CA ASP A 265 -5.99 35.19 -34.03
C ASP A 265 -6.03 33.99 -34.99
N PRO A 266 -7.13 33.21 -35.07
CA PRO A 266 -7.21 32.01 -35.90
C PRO A 266 -7.36 32.27 -37.40
N ASN A 267 -7.31 33.52 -37.88
CA ASN A 267 -7.56 33.84 -39.30
C ASN A 267 -6.33 34.03 -40.19
N HIS A 268 -5.12 33.61 -39.77
CA HIS A 268 -3.92 33.75 -40.61
C HIS A 268 -3.51 32.46 -41.32
N THR A 269 -4.42 31.87 -42.12
CA THR A 269 -4.03 30.82 -43.06
C THR A 269 -4.70 30.98 -44.43
N LEU A 270 -4.36 32.03 -45.17
CA LEU A 270 -4.48 32.00 -46.64
C LEU A 270 -3.41 32.91 -47.27
N LEU A 271 -2.86 32.41 -48.37
CA LEU A 271 -1.89 33.02 -49.30
C LEU A 271 -0.41 32.86 -48.95
N SER A 272 0.23 31.89 -49.63
CA SER A 272 1.21 32.22 -50.67
C SER A 272 1.88 30.95 -51.24
N TYR A 273 1.62 30.73 -52.54
CA TYR A 273 2.46 30.12 -53.60
C TYR A 273 3.16 28.78 -53.37
#